data_AF-A0A763YXZ3-F1
#
_entry.id   AF-A0A763YXZ3-F1
#
_cell.length_a   1.000
_cell.length_b   1.000
_cell.length_c   1.000
_cell.angle_alpha   90.00
_cell.angle_beta   90.00
_cell.angle_gamma   90.00
#
_symmetry.space_group_name_H-M   'P 1'
#
loop_
_entity.id
_entity.type
_entity.pdbx_description
1 polymer ?
#
loop_
_entity_poly.entity_id
_entity_poly.type
_entity_poly.pdbx_seq_one_letter_code
_entity_poly.pdbx_strand_id
1 'polypeptide(L)' 'MAQNSDWSSQPGAYYRMGRVWGDEDYLTIEVMKNSAKSDITTTFGSAIPEHLDDKYLAKLREQIVDVALGTRK' A
#
# COMPACT_ATOMS: atom_id res chain seq x y z
N MET A 1 -8.91 6.60 -17.50
CA MET A 1 -9.54 6.79 -16.17
C MET A 1 -8.96 5.71 -15.28
N ALA A 2 -8.29 6.09 -14.19
CA ALA A 2 -7.56 5.13 -13.33
C ALA A 2 -8.57 4.31 -12.50
N GLN A 3 -9.07 3.20 -13.06
CA GLN A 3 -9.98 2.28 -12.33
C GLN A 3 -9.27 1.50 -11.20
N ASN A 4 -7.96 1.68 -11.06
CA ASN A 4 -7.09 0.84 -10.24
C ASN A 4 -6.38 1.64 -9.14
N SER A 5 -6.86 2.84 -8.82
CA SER A 5 -6.23 3.71 -7.82
C SER A 5 -7.30 4.35 -6.93
N ASP A 6 -7.28 4.02 -5.64
CA ASP A 6 -8.20 4.53 -4.62
C ASP A 6 -7.52 5.69 -3.87
N TRP A 7 -8.22 6.80 -3.68
CA TRP A 7 -7.69 7.98 -3.01
C TRP A 7 -8.75 8.59 -2.10
N SER A 8 -8.40 8.80 -0.83
CA SER A 8 -9.26 9.46 0.15
C SER A 8 -8.42 10.29 1.12
N SER A 9 -8.90 11.46 1.51
CA SER A 9 -8.16 12.33 2.42
C SER A 9 -9.07 13.26 3.22
N GLN A 10 -8.70 13.50 4.48
CA GLN A 10 -9.25 14.53 5.34
C GLN A 10 -8.12 15.42 5.86
N PRO A 11 -8.09 16.72 5.50
CA PRO A 11 -7.05 17.64 5.95
C PRO A 11 -6.88 17.62 7.47
N GLY A 12 -5.62 17.49 7.91
CA GLY A 12 -5.25 17.49 9.32
C GLY A 12 -5.58 16.21 10.10
N ALA A 13 -6.12 15.17 9.46
CA ALA A 13 -6.56 13.95 10.14
C ALA A 13 -6.17 12.65 9.43
N TYR A 14 -6.36 12.57 8.10
CA TYR A 14 -6.32 11.28 7.41
C TYR A 14 -5.89 11.41 5.95
N TYR A 15 -5.17 10.40 5.48
CA TYR A 15 -4.87 10.22 4.07
C TYR A 15 -4.80 8.72 3.77
N ARG A 16 -5.35 8.31 2.62
CA ARG A 16 -5.28 6.97 2.09
C ARG A 16 -5.03 7.02 0.60
N MET A 17 -4.06 6.23 0.17
CA MET A 17 -3.88 5.88 -1.23
C MET A 17 -3.86 4.38 -1.37
N GLY A 18 -4.46 3.88 -2.44
CA GLY A 18 -4.50 2.48 -2.78
C GLY A 18 -4.22 2.26 -4.24
N ARG A 19 -3.65 1.10 -4.56
CA ARG A 19 -3.55 0.60 -5.92
C ARG A 19 -4.07 -0.82 -5.97
N VAL A 20 -4.85 -1.12 -7.00
CA VAL A 20 -5.29 -2.48 -7.33
C VAL A 20 -4.54 -2.92 -8.59
N TRP A 21 -3.92 -4.09 -8.55
CA TRP A 21 -3.29 -4.71 -9.71
C TRP A 21 -4.17 -5.85 -10.21
N GLY A 22 -4.69 -5.70 -11.43
CA GLY A 22 -5.72 -6.61 -11.94
C GLY A 22 -6.97 -6.55 -11.07
N ASP A 23 -7.56 -7.72 -10.81
CA ASP A 23 -8.73 -7.90 -9.93
C ASP A 23 -8.36 -8.62 -8.62
N GLU A 24 -7.08 -8.91 -8.41
CA GLU A 24 -6.63 -9.91 -7.43
C GLU A 24 -5.79 -9.30 -6.31
N ASP A 25 -4.85 -8.40 -6.63
CA ASP A 25 -3.93 -7.83 -5.65
C ASP A 25 -4.27 -6.36 -5.35
N TYR A 26 -4.20 -5.95 -4.10
CA TYR A 26 -4.30 -4.56 -3.71
C TYR A 26 -3.28 -4.17 -2.64
N LEU A 27 -2.81 -2.93 -2.71
CA LEU A 27 -1.95 -2.30 -1.70
C LEU A 27 -2.57 -0.98 -1.29
N THR A 28 -2.82 -0.79 0.00
CA THR A 28 -3.24 0.50 0.57
C THR A 28 -2.20 1.02 1.55
N ILE A 29 -1.95 2.31 1.51
CA ILE A 29 -1.15 3.06 2.47
C ILE A 29 -2.06 4.09 3.10
N GLU A 30 -2.22 3.98 4.41
CA GLU A 30 -3.07 4.86 5.22
C GLU A 30 -2.20 5.60 6.24
N VAL A 31 -2.38 6.91 6.32
CA VAL A 31 -1.75 7.80 7.29
C VAL A 31 -2.85 8.42 8.12
N MET A 32 -2.85 8.11 9.41
CA MET A 32 -3.83 8.65 10.36
C MET A 32 -3.10 9.48 11.41
N LYS A 33 -3.51 10.74 11.56
CA LYS A 33 -3.04 11.60 12.64
C LYS A 33 -3.80 11.22 13.91
N ASN A 34 -3.06 10.75 14.89
CA ASN A 34 -3.48 10.68 16.28
C ASN A 34 -2.98 11.93 17.02
N SER A 35 -3.50 12.19 18.21
CA SER A 35 -3.34 13.45 18.95
C SER A 35 -1.90 14.00 19.04
N ALA A 36 -0.87 13.14 19.04
CA ALA A 36 0.54 13.55 19.07
C ALA A 36 1.45 12.91 17.99
N LYS A 37 0.92 12.01 17.14
CA LYS A 37 1.73 11.24 16.19
C LYS A 37 0.95 10.92 14.92
N SER A 38 1.65 10.54 13.86
CA SER A 38 1.02 9.92 12.68
C SER A 38 1.31 8.43 12.72
N ASP A 39 0.26 7.62 12.60
CA ASP A 39 0.39 6.18 12.42
C ASP A 39 0.26 5.89 10.91
N ILE A 40 1.24 5.16 10.37
CA ILE A 40 1.27 4.76 8.96
C ILE A 40 1.00 3.25 8.92
N THR A 41 -0.06 2.86 8.22
CA THR A 41 -0.45 1.45 8.04
C THR A 41 -0.38 1.12 6.56
N THR A 42 0.31 0.03 6.23
CA THR A 42 0.38 -0.50 4.87
C THR A 42 -0.28 -1.88 4.86
N THR A 43 -1.27 -2.05 4.00
CA THR A 43 -2.02 -3.31 3.88
C THR A 43 -1.89 -3.83 2.47
N PHE A 44 -1.33 -5.02 2.33
CA PHE A 44 -1.40 -5.79 1.09
C PHE A 44 -2.43 -6.90 1.26
N GLY A 45 -3.27 -7.10 0.25
CA GLY A 45 -4.18 -8.23 0.20
C GLY A 45 -4.25 -8.79 -1.22
N SER A 46 -4.56 -10.08 -1.29
CA SER A 46 -4.72 -10.80 -2.55
C SER A 46 -5.86 -11.80 -2.48
N ALA A 47 -6.58 -11.97 -3.59
CA ALA A 47 -7.49 -13.09 -3.80
C ALA A 47 -6.75 -14.41 -4.13
N ILE A 48 -5.46 -14.34 -4.46
CA ILE A 48 -4.59 -15.49 -4.75
C ILE A 48 -3.83 -15.88 -3.46
N PRO A 49 -4.10 -17.06 -2.85
CA PRO A 49 -3.44 -17.47 -1.62
C PRO A 49 -1.91 -17.52 -1.69
N GLU A 50 -1.35 -17.86 -2.86
CA GLU A 50 0.09 -17.91 -3.10
C GLU A 50 0.75 -16.53 -3.01
N HIS A 51 0.01 -15.44 -3.20
CA HIS A 51 0.53 -14.08 -3.04
C HIS A 51 0.57 -13.64 -1.56
N LEU A 52 -0.07 -14.40 -0.66
CA LEU A 52 -0.06 -14.13 0.77
C LEU A 52 1.01 -14.94 1.51
N ASP A 53 1.83 -15.71 0.79
CA ASP A 53 2.93 -16.45 1.40
C ASP A 53 4.10 -15.54 1.80
N ASP A 54 4.91 -16.00 2.76
CA ASP A 54 6.03 -15.23 3.30
C ASP A 54 7.08 -14.85 2.25
N LYS A 55 7.29 -15.71 1.24
CA LYS A 55 8.29 -15.51 0.20
C LYS A 55 7.87 -14.40 -0.76
N TYR A 56 6.61 -14.39 -1.16
CA TYR A 56 6.01 -13.34 -1.98
C TYR A 56 6.03 -12.02 -1.23
N LEU A 57 5.56 -11.99 0.02
CA LEU A 57 5.53 -10.79 0.84
C LEU A 57 6.94 -10.24 1.14
N ALA A 58 7.94 -11.09 1.35
CA ALA A 58 9.33 -10.65 1.50
C ALA A 58 9.82 -9.94 0.24
N LYS A 59 9.60 -10.54 -0.93
CA LYS A 59 9.95 -9.93 -2.22
C LYS A 59 9.21 -8.62 -2.46
N LEU A 60 7.92 -8.56 -2.13
CA LEU A 60 7.13 -7.33 -2.25
C LEU A 60 7.70 -6.21 -1.38
N ARG A 61 8.07 -6.51 -0.13
CA ARG A 61 8.68 -5.52 0.78
C ARG A 61 9.99 -4.96 0.21
N GLU A 62 10.87 -5.81 -0.31
CA GLU A 62 12.10 -5.37 -0.98
C GLU A 62 11.80 -4.43 -2.16
N GLN A 63 10.81 -4.77 -2.99
CA GLN A 63 10.42 -3.93 -4.13
C GLN A 63 9.87 -2.57 -3.71
N ILE A 64 9.08 -2.52 -2.64
CA ILE A 64 8.56 -1.26 -2.08
C ILE A 64 9.72 -0.39 -1.62
N VAL A 65 10.70 -0.97 -0.91
CA VAL A 65 11.91 -0.25 -0.47
C VAL A 65 12.70 0.26 -1.66
N ASP A 66 12.95 -0.58 -2.67
CA ASP A 66 13.71 -0.18 -3.85
C ASP A 66 13.04 0.98 -4.62
N VAL A 67 11.71 0.95 -4.76
CA VAL A 67 10.96 2.06 -5.37
C VAL A 67 11.07 3.31 -4.52
N ALA A 68 10.92 3.20 -3.19
CA ALA A 68 11.03 4.34 -2.28
C ALA A 68 12.43 4.98 -2.30
N LEU A 69 13.47 4.17 -2.50
CA LEU A 69 14.86 4.62 -2.66
C LEU A 69 15.19 5.06 -4.08
N GLY A 70 14.29 4.86 -5.05
CA GLY A 70 14.52 5.17 -6.47
C GLY A 70 15.54 4.26 -7.16
N THR A 71 15.87 3.11 -6.56
CA THR A 71 16.79 2.11 -7.12
C THR A 71 16.12 1.19 -8.12
N ARG A 72 14.78 1.13 -8.09
CA ARG A 72 13.94 0.45 -9.08
C ARG A 72 13.16 1.48 -9.90
N LYS A 73 13.31 1.42 -11.23
CA LYS A 73 12.66 2.31 -12.20
C LYS A 73 11.42 1.67 -12.82
#